data_AF-A0A4P6HN01-F1
#
_entry.id   AF-A0A4P6HN01-F1
#
_cell.length_a   1.000
_cell.length_b   1.000
_cell.length_c   1.000
_cell.angle_alpha   90.00
_cell.angle_beta   90.00
_cell.angle_gamma   90.00
#
_symmetry.space_group_name_H-M   'P 1'
#
loop_
_entity.id
_entity.type
_entity.pdbx_description
1 polymer ?
#
loop_
_entity_poly.entity_id
_entity_poly.type
_entity_poly.pdbx_seq_one_letter_code
_entity_poly.pdbx_strand_id
1 'polypeptide(L)'
;MLLHISSPTIEQVLAFHALHPKKPLNVLLSFASPKIEFEEFQKLHRKKVCSLILDSGAYTLNKSAWAKRPKNILQAYANFCKRSAKYYDFSFNLDEDFSIHGFDANMYNQLDLEENELNPVPVVHSLDTAEDSEIARLSKMDYDLIAIGQCQGGRPFSKLRPAVHKICDGGKRNVHLFGVTELNILQELPIWSCDSSSWAQYVKFGQVMWWNDANADWNPWEVIYFPKKQVEHDPSKGRNYWDYRFKDQFDQYIKTNLNITIDHLLGGKKELYRGLVNIFFFKEMERRVTEYHRDVKKFIFPE
;
A
#
# COMPACT_ATOMS: atom_id res chain seq x y z
N MET A 1 -11.49 -0.51 5.97
CA MET A 1 -10.12 -0.91 5.60
C MET A 1 -9.34 0.34 5.20
N LEU A 2 -8.06 0.42 5.55
CA LEU A 2 -7.18 1.54 5.21
C LEU A 2 -6.24 1.15 4.06
N LEU A 3 -6.19 1.95 3.00
CA LEU A 3 -5.27 1.74 1.88
C LEU A 3 -4.22 2.84 1.86
N HIS A 4 -2.97 2.46 2.13
CA HIS A 4 -1.85 3.39 2.21
C HIS A 4 -1.19 3.57 0.85
N ILE A 5 -1.02 4.82 0.43
CA ILE A 5 -0.21 5.17 -0.72
C ILE A 5 1.25 5.05 -0.30
N SER A 6 1.99 4.11 -0.89
CA SER A 6 3.37 3.81 -0.50
C SER A 6 4.33 4.80 -1.13
N SER A 7 5.04 5.54 -0.27
CA SER A 7 6.10 6.50 -0.58
C SER A 7 5.75 7.53 -1.68
N PRO A 8 4.62 8.25 -1.59
CA PRO A 8 4.36 9.39 -2.46
C PRO A 8 5.36 10.53 -2.19
N THR A 9 5.53 11.43 -3.16
CA THR A 9 6.22 12.70 -2.89
C THR A 9 5.31 13.62 -2.11
N ILE A 10 5.89 14.57 -1.38
CA ILE A 10 5.08 15.58 -0.68
C ILE A 10 4.27 16.43 -1.67
N GLU A 11 4.83 16.76 -2.85
CA GLU A 11 4.12 17.48 -3.91
C GLU A 11 2.81 16.77 -4.31
N GLN A 12 2.84 15.43 -4.44
CA GLN A 12 1.66 14.65 -4.79
C GLN A 12 0.60 14.67 -3.68
N VAL A 13 1.01 14.55 -2.43
CA VAL A 13 0.09 14.62 -1.28
C VAL A 13 -0.54 16.00 -1.17
N LEU A 14 0.25 17.06 -1.33
CA LEU A 14 -0.24 18.44 -1.28
C LEU A 14 -1.17 18.76 -2.45
N ALA A 15 -0.83 18.35 -3.66
CA ALA A 15 -1.68 18.55 -4.83
C ALA A 15 -3.00 17.78 -4.69
N PHE A 16 -2.97 16.54 -4.22
CA PHE A 16 -4.19 15.77 -3.96
C PHE A 16 -5.05 16.42 -2.86
N HIS A 17 -4.43 16.83 -1.75
CA HIS A 17 -5.13 17.49 -0.65
C HIS A 17 -5.78 18.81 -1.07
N ALA A 18 -5.14 19.59 -1.95
CA ALA A 18 -5.71 20.81 -2.48
C ALA A 18 -7.01 20.55 -3.29
N LEU A 19 -7.08 19.43 -4.00
CA LEU A 19 -8.27 18.99 -4.74
C LEU A 19 -9.33 18.36 -3.81
N HIS A 20 -8.87 17.66 -2.76
CA HIS A 20 -9.73 16.89 -1.86
C HIS A 20 -9.38 17.11 -0.38
N PRO A 21 -9.61 18.31 0.18
CA PRO A 21 -9.18 18.63 1.55
C PRO A 21 -9.87 17.78 2.62
N LYS A 22 -11.07 17.26 2.30
CA LYS A 22 -11.86 16.39 3.19
C LYS A 22 -11.58 14.89 3.01
N LYS A 23 -10.71 14.50 2.07
CA LYS A 23 -10.31 13.11 1.82
C LYS A 23 -8.79 12.95 1.95
N PRO A 24 -8.17 13.26 3.12
CA PRO A 24 -6.73 13.10 3.29
C PRO A 24 -6.27 11.66 3.02
N LEU A 25 -5.04 11.52 2.55
CA LEU A 25 -4.45 10.23 2.17
C LEU A 25 -3.91 9.49 3.39
N ASN A 26 -4.00 8.16 3.35
CA ASN A 26 -3.22 7.28 4.20
C ASN A 26 -1.87 7.03 3.50
N VAL A 27 -0.76 7.17 4.22
CA VAL A 27 0.58 7.17 3.64
C VAL A 27 1.46 6.16 4.36
N LEU A 28 2.16 5.33 3.60
CA LEU A 28 3.23 4.49 4.10
C LEU A 28 4.58 5.08 3.65
N LEU A 29 5.46 5.37 4.59
CA LEU A 29 6.85 5.75 4.29
C LEU A 29 7.76 4.55 4.55
N SER A 30 8.82 4.40 3.75
CA SER A 30 9.81 3.35 3.94
C SER A 30 11.10 3.94 4.49
N PHE A 31 11.58 3.41 5.62
CA PHE A 31 12.85 3.80 6.25
C PHE A 31 14.03 3.71 5.29
N ALA A 32 14.06 2.68 4.44
CA ALA A 32 15.15 2.45 3.48
C ALA A 32 15.12 3.40 2.26
N SER A 33 14.17 4.34 2.17
CA SER A 33 14.04 5.23 1.00
C SER A 33 14.87 6.51 1.15
N PRO A 34 15.91 6.73 0.31
CA PRO A 34 16.73 7.94 0.38
C PRO A 34 16.04 9.20 -0.17
N LYS A 35 14.85 9.06 -0.77
CA LYS A 35 14.12 10.14 -1.45
C LYS A 35 13.01 10.76 -0.58
N ILE A 36 12.78 10.22 0.62
CA ILE A 36 11.70 10.68 1.49
C ILE A 36 12.21 11.80 2.38
N GLU A 37 11.54 12.95 2.29
CA GLU A 37 11.71 14.07 3.20
C GLU A 37 10.81 13.85 4.42
N PHE A 38 11.28 13.06 5.40
CA PHE A 38 10.46 12.65 6.55
C PHE A 38 9.83 13.82 7.31
N GLU A 39 10.53 14.94 7.46
CA GLU A 39 10.04 16.11 8.21
C GLU A 39 8.79 16.76 7.58
N GLU A 40 8.67 16.71 6.25
CA GLU A 40 7.51 17.19 5.52
C GLU A 40 6.23 16.44 5.95
N PHE A 41 6.30 15.11 6.01
CA PHE A 41 5.18 14.26 6.39
C PHE A 41 4.93 14.26 7.91
N GLN A 42 6.00 14.18 8.70
CA GLN A 42 5.93 14.02 10.16
C GLN A 42 5.48 15.31 10.86
N LYS A 43 5.89 16.49 10.37
CA LYS A 43 5.68 17.76 11.07
C LYS A 43 4.99 18.81 10.21
N LEU A 44 5.61 19.22 9.11
CA LEU A 44 5.19 20.42 8.38
C LEU A 44 3.79 20.28 7.76
N HIS A 45 3.48 19.09 7.27
CA HIS A 45 2.23 18.79 6.57
C HIS A 45 1.45 17.63 7.15
N ARG A 46 1.76 17.21 8.39
CA ARG A 46 1.09 16.07 9.06
C ARG A 46 -0.43 16.17 9.06
N LYS A 47 -0.99 17.38 9.21
CA LYS A 47 -2.44 17.63 9.22
C LYS A 47 -3.13 17.39 7.87
N LYS A 48 -2.36 17.27 6.78
CA LYS A 48 -2.87 16.98 5.43
C LYS A 48 -2.86 15.48 5.10
N VAL A 49 -2.26 14.68 5.98
CA VAL A 49 -2.19 13.22 5.93
C VAL A 49 -3.16 12.67 6.98
N CYS A 50 -3.90 11.62 6.62
CA CYS A 50 -4.84 10.95 7.50
C CYS A 50 -4.07 10.04 8.44
N SER A 51 -3.72 8.84 7.95
CA SER A 51 -2.82 7.89 8.61
C SER A 51 -1.41 7.98 8.04
N LEU A 52 -0.41 7.83 8.91
CA LEU A 52 1.00 7.76 8.54
C LEU A 52 1.63 6.52 9.19
N ILE A 53 2.15 5.60 8.38
CA ILE A 53 2.75 4.35 8.85
C ILE A 53 4.16 4.17 8.31
N LEU A 54 4.98 3.37 9.00
CA LEU A 54 6.39 3.19 8.68
C LEU A 54 6.72 1.73 8.34
N ASP A 55 7.16 1.50 7.11
CA ASP A 55 7.82 0.27 6.67
C ASP A 55 9.33 0.34 6.98
N SER A 56 9.89 -0.79 7.42
CA SER A 56 11.33 -0.95 7.66
C SER A 56 12.15 -0.88 6.36
N GLY A 57 11.52 -1.17 5.23
CA GLY A 57 12.15 -1.20 3.92
C GLY A 57 12.86 -2.51 3.61
N ALA A 58 12.50 -3.61 4.30
CA ALA A 58 12.96 -4.97 4.02
C ALA A 58 12.92 -5.34 2.54
N TYR A 59 11.88 -4.92 1.81
CA TYR A 59 11.81 -5.15 0.37
C TYR A 59 12.94 -4.45 -0.41
N THR A 60 13.20 -3.17 -0.09
CA THR A 60 14.27 -2.38 -0.70
C THR A 60 15.64 -3.00 -0.38
N LEU A 61 15.84 -3.50 0.85
CA LEU A 61 17.05 -4.20 1.27
C LEU A 61 17.33 -5.45 0.45
N ASN A 62 16.29 -6.25 0.20
CA ASN A 62 16.43 -7.54 -0.48
C ASN A 62 16.44 -7.44 -2.01
N LYS A 63 15.84 -6.40 -2.59
CA LYS A 63 15.62 -6.30 -4.05
C LYS A 63 16.37 -5.17 -4.74
N SER A 64 17.02 -4.28 -4.00
CA SER A 64 17.79 -3.17 -4.57
C SER A 64 19.13 -2.98 -3.86
N ALA A 65 20.14 -2.49 -4.59
CA ALA A 65 21.40 -2.09 -3.98
C ALA A 65 21.18 -0.84 -3.11
N TRP A 66 20.89 -1.02 -1.82
CA TRP A 66 20.77 0.12 -0.90
C TRP A 66 22.15 0.72 -0.66
N ALA A 67 22.51 1.70 -1.50
CA ALA A 67 23.85 2.28 -1.57
C ALA A 67 24.37 2.88 -0.25
N LYS A 68 23.48 3.13 0.72
CA LYS A 68 23.82 3.71 2.04
C LYS A 68 23.36 2.84 3.22
N ARG A 69 23.31 1.51 3.05
CA ARG A 69 22.95 0.59 4.14
C ARG A 69 23.86 0.80 5.36
N PRO A 70 23.31 1.12 6.55
CA PRO A 70 24.09 1.15 7.78
C PRO A 70 24.69 -0.22 8.08
N LYS A 71 25.90 -0.26 8.67
CA LYS A 71 26.55 -1.53 9.07
C LYS A 71 25.71 -2.33 10.08
N ASN A 72 25.12 -1.64 11.05
CA ASN A 72 24.14 -2.22 11.96
C ASN A 72 22.78 -1.59 11.66
N ILE A 73 22.00 -2.29 10.82
CA ILE A 73 20.72 -1.80 10.33
C ILE A 73 19.64 -1.83 11.41
N LEU A 74 19.59 -2.89 12.23
CA LEU A 74 18.63 -3.03 13.32
C LEU A 74 18.76 -1.85 14.30
N GLN A 75 19.99 -1.55 14.75
CA GLN A 75 20.24 -0.42 15.63
C GLN A 75 19.90 0.93 14.97
N ALA A 76 20.20 1.08 13.68
CA ALA A 76 19.87 2.31 12.96
C ALA A 76 18.35 2.50 12.85
N TYR A 77 17.61 1.42 12.59
CA TYR A 77 16.16 1.42 12.52
C TYR A 77 15.52 1.68 13.90
N ALA A 78 15.99 1.00 14.96
CA ALA A 78 15.57 1.22 16.34
C ALA A 78 15.76 2.69 16.75
N ASN A 79 16.93 3.26 16.47
CA ASN A 79 17.24 4.66 16.75
C ASN A 79 16.32 5.63 15.98
N PHE A 80 15.97 5.31 14.73
CA PHE A 80 15.02 6.09 13.96
C PHE A 80 13.62 6.02 14.58
N CYS A 81 13.14 4.82 14.89
CA CYS A 81 11.84 4.58 15.50
C CYS A 81 11.73 5.31 16.85
N LYS A 82 12.72 5.20 17.75
CA LYS A 82 12.73 5.91 19.03
C LYS A 82 12.54 7.43 18.89
N ARG A 83 13.11 8.04 17.85
CA ARG A 83 12.99 9.49 17.61
C ARG A 83 11.69 9.90 16.92
N SER A 84 11.03 8.99 16.22
CA SER A 84 9.96 9.32 15.28
C SER A 84 8.64 8.59 15.50
N ALA A 85 8.58 7.60 16.40
CA ALA A 85 7.40 6.77 16.66
C ALA A 85 6.13 7.59 16.89
N LYS A 86 6.22 8.71 17.62
CA LYS A 86 5.09 9.62 17.89
C LYS A 86 4.40 10.22 16.65
N TYR A 87 5.00 10.13 15.47
CA TYR A 87 4.42 10.64 14.22
C TYR A 87 3.68 9.57 13.42
N TYR A 88 3.91 8.29 13.75
CA TYR A 88 3.35 7.15 13.05
C TYR A 88 2.24 6.53 13.87
N ASP A 89 1.19 6.06 13.19
CA ASP A 89 0.12 5.31 13.84
C ASP A 89 0.63 3.91 14.23
N PHE A 90 1.49 3.33 13.40
CA PHE A 90 2.28 2.13 13.72
C PHE A 90 3.48 2.01 12.76
N SER A 91 4.44 1.18 13.15
CA SER A 91 5.63 0.84 12.36
C SER A 91 5.78 -0.67 12.27
N PHE A 92 6.29 -1.20 11.17
CA PHE A 92 6.53 -2.63 11.03
C PHE A 92 7.92 -3.05 11.53
N ASN A 93 8.06 -4.32 11.86
CA ASN A 93 9.34 -4.93 12.18
C ASN A 93 10.37 -4.77 11.05
N LEU A 94 11.65 -4.88 11.37
CA LEU A 94 12.71 -5.14 10.39
C LEU A 94 12.69 -6.61 9.98
N ASP A 95 11.80 -6.96 9.07
CA ASP A 95 11.55 -8.30 8.53
C ASP A 95 12.50 -8.66 7.38
N GLU A 96 13.81 -8.46 7.55
CA GLU A 96 14.76 -8.50 6.43
C GLU A 96 15.07 -9.90 5.86
N ASP A 97 14.75 -11.00 6.56
CA ASP A 97 14.98 -12.37 6.06
C ASP A 97 13.68 -12.99 5.51
N PHE A 98 13.59 -13.09 4.18
CA PHE A 98 12.44 -13.68 3.48
C PHE A 98 12.58 -15.18 3.20
N SER A 99 13.60 -15.84 3.76
CA SER A 99 13.80 -17.28 3.58
C SER A 99 12.85 -18.11 4.45
N ILE A 100 12.76 -19.41 4.17
CA ILE A 100 11.96 -20.36 4.99
C ILE A 100 12.46 -20.51 6.43
N HIS A 101 13.67 -20.02 6.73
CA HIS A 101 14.27 -20.01 8.06
C HIS A 101 14.34 -18.58 8.64
N GLY A 102 13.80 -17.59 7.93
CA GLY A 102 13.87 -16.19 8.31
C GLY A 102 13.04 -15.82 9.53
N PHE A 103 12.09 -16.68 9.95
CA PHE A 103 11.25 -16.42 11.12
C PHE A 103 12.06 -16.12 12.37
N ASP A 104 13.05 -16.94 12.72
CA ASP A 104 13.80 -16.75 13.97
C ASP A 104 14.67 -15.47 13.90
N ALA A 105 15.21 -15.12 12.74
CA ALA A 105 15.95 -13.87 12.53
C ALA A 105 15.04 -12.64 12.64
N ASN A 106 13.87 -12.67 12.00
CA ASN A 106 12.90 -11.58 12.07
C ASN A 106 12.28 -11.48 13.47
N MET A 107 12.09 -12.60 14.16
CA MET A 107 11.61 -12.64 15.55
C MET A 107 12.66 -12.09 16.52
N TYR A 108 13.95 -12.36 16.29
CA TYR A 108 15.02 -11.71 17.04
C TYR A 108 14.94 -10.19 16.88
N ASN A 109 14.76 -9.68 15.65
CA ASN A 109 14.59 -8.25 15.42
C ASN A 109 13.33 -7.68 16.10
N GLN A 110 12.23 -8.43 16.08
CA GLN A 110 10.97 -8.05 16.75
C GLN A 110 11.21 -7.86 18.25
N LEU A 111 11.78 -8.88 18.91
CA LEU A 111 12.01 -8.88 20.36
C LEU A 111 13.05 -7.84 20.77
N ASP A 112 14.13 -7.66 20.00
CA ASP A 112 15.13 -6.62 20.28
C ASP A 112 14.52 -5.21 20.22
N LEU A 113 13.63 -4.94 19.25
CA LEU A 113 12.91 -3.68 19.18
C LEU A 113 11.95 -3.49 20.35
N GLU A 114 11.24 -4.55 20.78
CA GLU A 114 10.35 -4.54 21.94
C GLU A 114 11.08 -4.31 23.26
N GLU A 115 12.21 -4.98 23.48
CA GLU A 115 13.09 -4.75 24.64
C GLU A 115 13.62 -3.29 24.68
N ASN A 116 13.63 -2.63 23.53
CA ASN A 116 13.97 -1.22 23.37
C ASN A 116 12.77 -0.27 23.50
N GLU A 117 11.65 -0.72 24.07
CA GLU A 117 10.40 0.03 24.31
C GLU A 117 9.72 0.53 23.01
N LEU A 118 9.92 -0.19 21.91
CA LEU A 118 9.21 0.03 20.65
C LEU A 118 8.13 -1.04 20.49
N ASN A 119 7.06 -0.72 19.76
CA ASN A 119 5.96 -1.66 19.50
C ASN A 119 5.80 -1.91 17.99
N PRO A 120 6.79 -2.50 17.30
CA PRO A 120 6.66 -2.76 15.87
C PRO A 120 5.62 -3.86 15.61
N VAL A 121 4.92 -3.73 14.49
CA VAL A 121 3.98 -4.75 14.00
C VAL A 121 4.79 -5.94 13.46
N PRO A 122 4.59 -7.17 13.98
CA PRO A 122 5.24 -8.35 13.45
C PRO A 122 4.73 -8.69 12.04
N VAL A 123 5.63 -9.24 11.21
CA VAL A 123 5.35 -9.59 9.81
C VAL A 123 5.57 -11.09 9.60
N VAL A 124 4.59 -11.77 9.01
CA VAL A 124 4.72 -13.17 8.59
C VAL A 124 5.10 -13.29 7.12
N HIS A 125 5.92 -14.28 6.81
CA HIS A 125 6.36 -14.63 5.46
C HIS A 125 5.91 -16.03 5.03
N SER A 126 5.34 -16.81 5.94
CA SER A 126 4.66 -18.06 5.63
C SER A 126 3.14 -17.94 5.76
N LEU A 127 2.41 -18.46 4.76
CA LEU A 127 0.95 -18.62 4.82
C LEU A 127 0.52 -19.96 5.41
N ASP A 128 1.46 -20.73 5.99
CA ASP A 128 1.12 -21.98 6.66
C ASP A 128 0.32 -21.71 7.93
N THR A 129 -0.69 -22.54 8.16
CA THR A 129 -1.61 -22.47 9.30
C THR A 129 -1.53 -23.68 10.21
N ALA A 130 -0.54 -24.56 10.02
CA ALA A 130 -0.18 -25.60 10.97
C ALA A 130 0.13 -25.01 12.37
N GLU A 131 0.13 -25.84 13.41
CA GLU A 131 0.24 -25.38 14.81
C GLU A 131 1.64 -24.90 15.22
N ASP A 132 2.66 -25.28 14.46
CA ASP A 132 4.05 -24.89 14.57
C ASP A 132 4.44 -23.76 13.60
N SER A 133 3.50 -23.27 12.77
CA SER A 133 3.76 -22.22 11.80
C SER A 133 3.99 -20.84 12.42
N GLU A 134 4.60 -19.93 11.67
CA GLU A 134 4.80 -18.52 12.06
C GLU A 134 3.49 -17.88 12.53
N ILE A 135 2.41 -18.09 11.77
CA ILE A 135 1.07 -17.57 12.08
C ILE A 135 0.60 -18.13 13.41
N ALA A 136 0.72 -19.44 13.65
CA ALA A 136 0.26 -20.04 14.90
C ALA A 136 1.07 -19.56 16.11
N ARG A 137 2.38 -19.37 15.95
CA ARG A 137 3.28 -18.85 17.00
C ARG A 137 2.92 -17.41 17.35
N LEU A 138 2.80 -16.52 16.36
CA LEU A 138 2.42 -15.12 16.56
C LEU A 138 0.97 -14.94 17.04
N SER A 139 0.04 -15.81 16.61
CA SER A 139 -1.36 -15.71 17.07
C SER A 139 -1.53 -16.01 18.56
N LYS A 140 -0.56 -16.71 19.18
CA LYS A 140 -0.49 -16.98 20.62
C LYS A 140 0.10 -15.82 21.42
N MET A 141 0.64 -14.80 20.75
CA MET A 141 1.20 -13.58 21.33
C MET A 141 0.18 -12.45 21.32
N ASP A 142 0.39 -11.46 22.18
CA ASP A 142 -0.54 -10.36 22.43
C ASP A 142 -0.28 -9.16 21.50
N TYR A 143 -0.49 -9.38 20.20
CA TYR A 143 -0.41 -8.33 19.18
C TYR A 143 -1.80 -7.94 18.68
N ASP A 144 -2.11 -6.64 18.59
CA ASP A 144 -3.38 -6.16 18.03
C ASP A 144 -3.42 -6.20 16.49
N LEU A 145 -2.24 -6.23 15.87
CA LEU A 145 -2.04 -6.19 14.42
C LEU A 145 -0.90 -7.12 14.04
N ILE A 146 -1.13 -7.96 13.04
CA ILE A 146 -0.09 -8.77 12.39
C ILE A 146 -0.12 -8.45 10.90
N ALA A 147 1.05 -8.27 10.31
CA ALA A 147 1.21 -8.03 8.88
C ALA A 147 1.54 -9.32 8.13
N ILE A 148 1.09 -9.42 6.87
CA ILE A 148 1.48 -10.47 5.93
C ILE A 148 2.37 -9.85 4.86
N GLY A 149 3.64 -10.24 4.87
CA GLY A 149 4.69 -9.77 3.97
C GLY A 149 4.79 -10.56 2.67
N GLN A 150 5.98 -10.52 2.06
CA GLN A 150 6.29 -11.34 0.89
C GLN A 150 6.48 -12.81 1.27
N CYS A 151 5.69 -13.69 0.65
CA CYS A 151 5.76 -15.13 0.88
C CYS A 151 6.45 -15.86 -0.28
N GLN A 152 7.25 -16.88 0.03
CA GLN A 152 7.80 -17.77 -0.99
C GLN A 152 6.66 -18.52 -1.70
N GLY A 153 6.68 -18.55 -3.03
CA GLY A 153 5.59 -19.12 -3.84
C GLY A 153 4.38 -18.17 -4.00
N GLY A 154 4.51 -16.91 -3.56
CA GLY A 154 3.47 -15.89 -3.69
C GLY A 154 2.36 -16.04 -2.65
N ARG A 155 1.26 -15.31 -2.86
CA ARG A 155 0.11 -15.27 -1.96
C ARG A 155 -1.17 -15.70 -2.67
N PRO A 156 -1.27 -16.97 -3.14
CA PRO A 156 -2.50 -17.44 -3.78
C PRO A 156 -3.66 -17.37 -2.80
N PHE A 157 -4.84 -16.97 -3.29
CA PHE A 157 -6.04 -16.78 -2.48
C PHE A 157 -6.40 -18.00 -1.62
N SER A 158 -6.19 -19.21 -2.15
CA SER A 158 -6.45 -20.48 -1.43
C SER A 158 -5.61 -20.66 -0.15
N LYS A 159 -4.41 -20.06 -0.09
CA LYS A 159 -3.57 -20.06 1.13
C LYS A 159 -3.73 -18.79 1.94
N LEU A 160 -3.94 -17.66 1.27
CA LEU A 160 -4.08 -16.37 1.94
C LEU A 160 -5.35 -16.30 2.79
N ARG A 161 -6.47 -16.84 2.29
CA ARG A 161 -7.75 -16.85 3.02
C ARG A 161 -7.68 -17.53 4.39
N PRO A 162 -7.24 -18.80 4.53
CA PRO A 162 -7.14 -19.43 5.85
C PRO A 162 -6.13 -18.73 6.75
N ALA A 163 -5.01 -18.23 6.22
CA ALA A 163 -4.01 -17.46 6.97
C ALA A 163 -4.62 -16.19 7.59
N VAL A 164 -5.32 -15.38 6.80
CA VAL A 164 -5.98 -14.14 7.26
C VAL A 164 -7.02 -14.46 8.33
N HIS A 165 -7.86 -15.48 8.13
CA HIS A 165 -8.88 -15.85 9.12
C HIS A 165 -8.27 -16.37 10.43
N LYS A 166 -7.15 -17.12 10.37
CA LYS A 166 -6.44 -17.57 11.58
C LYS A 166 -5.86 -16.39 12.35
N ILE A 167 -5.22 -15.44 11.67
CA ILE A 167 -4.66 -14.24 12.31
C ILE A 167 -5.75 -13.39 12.95
N CYS A 168 -6.83 -13.13 12.20
CA CYS A 168 -7.94 -12.26 12.63
C CYS A 168 -8.67 -12.81 13.87
N ASP A 169 -8.60 -14.12 14.11
CA ASP A 169 -9.19 -14.82 15.27
C ASP A 169 -10.64 -14.38 15.57
N GLY A 170 -11.49 -14.43 14.53
CA GLY A 170 -12.90 -14.04 14.67
C GLY A 170 -13.14 -12.55 14.89
N GLY A 171 -12.19 -11.68 14.51
CA GLY A 171 -12.30 -10.23 14.63
C GLY A 171 -11.64 -9.64 15.87
N LYS A 172 -10.79 -10.40 16.57
CA LYS A 172 -10.02 -9.91 17.72
C LYS A 172 -8.73 -9.18 17.32
N ARG A 173 -8.25 -9.42 16.09
CA ARG A 173 -6.98 -8.87 15.61
C ARG A 173 -7.10 -8.31 14.22
N ASN A 174 -6.40 -7.22 13.97
CA ASN A 174 -6.29 -6.60 12.66
C ASN A 174 -5.22 -7.27 11.79
N VAL A 175 -5.39 -7.21 10.48
CA VAL A 175 -4.42 -7.72 9.50
C VAL A 175 -3.99 -6.61 8.56
N HIS A 176 -2.67 -6.40 8.45
CA HIS A 176 -2.08 -5.60 7.37
C HIS A 176 -1.61 -6.52 6.24
N LEU A 177 -1.93 -6.19 4.99
CA LEU A 177 -1.51 -6.98 3.83
C LEU A 177 -0.59 -6.16 2.91
N PHE A 178 0.69 -6.53 2.87
CA PHE A 178 1.69 -5.78 2.12
C PHE A 178 1.56 -5.96 0.60
N GLY A 179 1.44 -4.84 -0.11
CA GLY A 179 1.58 -4.76 -1.57
C GLY A 179 0.56 -5.58 -2.37
N VAL A 180 -0.57 -5.97 -1.78
CA VAL A 180 -1.67 -6.67 -2.45
C VAL A 180 -2.85 -5.71 -2.54
N THR A 181 -3.24 -5.37 -3.77
CA THR A 181 -4.37 -4.44 -4.04
C THR A 181 -5.36 -4.98 -5.05
N GLU A 182 -5.35 -6.30 -5.24
CA GLU A 182 -6.30 -7.02 -6.06
C GLU A 182 -7.68 -6.95 -5.42
N LEU A 183 -8.64 -6.34 -6.14
CA LEU A 183 -9.97 -6.01 -5.61
C LEU A 183 -10.70 -7.25 -5.07
N ASN A 184 -10.62 -8.38 -5.77
CA ASN A 184 -11.23 -9.64 -5.36
C ASN A 184 -10.65 -10.20 -4.06
N ILE A 185 -9.36 -9.97 -3.78
CA ILE A 185 -8.74 -10.36 -2.51
C ILE A 185 -9.23 -9.42 -1.41
N LEU A 186 -9.11 -8.12 -1.65
CA LEU A 186 -9.46 -7.10 -0.65
C LEU A 186 -10.94 -7.13 -0.28
N GLN A 187 -11.84 -7.42 -1.20
CA GLN A 187 -13.28 -7.53 -0.93
C GLN A 187 -13.65 -8.78 -0.12
N GLU A 188 -12.96 -9.90 -0.35
CA GLU A 188 -13.35 -11.21 0.18
C GLU A 188 -12.72 -11.55 1.53
N LEU A 189 -11.69 -10.81 1.96
CA LEU A 189 -10.95 -11.08 3.19
C LEU A 189 -11.06 -9.92 4.19
N PRO A 190 -11.08 -10.21 5.52
CA PRO A 190 -11.14 -9.18 6.56
C PRO A 190 -9.76 -8.52 6.75
N ILE A 191 -9.31 -7.80 5.71
CA ILE A 191 -8.07 -7.04 5.72
C ILE A 191 -8.36 -5.66 6.32
N TRP A 192 -7.69 -5.33 7.42
CA TRP A 192 -7.87 -4.06 8.09
C TRP A 192 -7.11 -2.93 7.38
N SER A 193 -5.90 -3.20 6.94
CA SER A 193 -5.14 -2.27 6.12
C SER A 193 -4.26 -2.95 5.06
N CYS A 194 -3.91 -2.21 4.02
CA CYS A 194 -2.95 -2.62 3.01
C CYS A 194 -2.19 -1.39 2.51
N ASP A 195 -1.20 -1.61 1.64
CA ASP A 195 -0.44 -0.56 1.00
C ASP A 195 -0.26 -0.83 -0.51
N SER A 196 0.05 0.22 -1.26
CA SER A 196 0.28 0.12 -2.70
C SER A 196 1.38 1.06 -3.17
N SER A 197 2.37 0.49 -3.85
CA SER A 197 3.29 1.25 -4.72
C SER A 197 2.89 1.20 -6.19
N SER A 198 1.87 0.40 -6.54
CA SER A 198 1.43 0.18 -7.93
C SER A 198 1.02 1.48 -8.60
N TRP A 199 0.35 2.39 -7.87
CA TRP A 199 -0.03 3.72 -8.39
C TRP A 199 1.13 4.43 -9.09
N ALA A 200 2.34 4.40 -8.52
CA ALA A 200 3.53 5.02 -9.08
C ALA A 200 4.17 4.18 -10.18
N GLN A 201 4.11 2.85 -10.09
CA GLN A 201 4.65 1.95 -11.12
C GLN A 201 3.86 2.10 -12.43
N TYR A 202 2.53 2.15 -12.37
CA TYR A 202 1.68 2.41 -13.53
C TYR A 202 2.07 3.74 -14.21
N VAL A 203 2.29 4.81 -13.44
CA VAL A 203 2.71 6.10 -13.99
C VAL A 203 4.02 5.99 -14.77
N LYS A 204 5.04 5.29 -14.23
CA LYS A 204 6.34 5.08 -14.91
C LYS A 204 6.20 4.39 -16.26
N PHE A 205 5.21 3.50 -16.39
CA PHE A 205 4.90 2.82 -17.65
C PHE A 205 3.92 3.60 -18.54
N GLY A 206 3.59 4.84 -18.18
CA GLY A 206 2.68 5.70 -18.93
C GLY A 206 1.21 5.32 -18.77
N GLN A 207 0.85 4.68 -17.67
CA GLN A 207 -0.47 4.12 -17.44
C GLN A 207 -1.24 4.88 -16.36
N VAL A 208 -2.56 4.94 -16.55
CA VAL A 208 -3.51 5.51 -15.60
C VAL A 208 -4.62 4.52 -15.33
N MET A 209 -5.01 4.37 -14.07
CA MET A 209 -6.12 3.54 -13.61
C MET A 209 -7.33 4.40 -13.31
N TRP A 210 -8.53 3.94 -13.67
CA TRP A 210 -9.77 4.67 -13.36
C TRP A 210 -10.95 3.71 -13.22
N TRP A 211 -11.97 4.16 -12.47
CA TRP A 211 -13.24 3.44 -12.35
C TRP A 211 -14.16 3.82 -13.50
N ASN A 212 -14.46 2.85 -14.35
CA ASN A 212 -15.35 3.02 -15.49
C ASN A 212 -16.74 2.43 -15.19
N ASP A 213 -17.58 3.20 -14.51
CA ASP A 213 -18.95 2.79 -14.20
C ASP A 213 -19.85 2.70 -15.45
N ALA A 214 -19.41 3.22 -16.60
CA ALA A 214 -20.10 3.06 -17.89
C ALA A 214 -19.79 1.71 -18.57
N ASN A 215 -18.76 1.00 -18.13
CA ASN A 215 -18.51 -0.35 -18.61
C ASN A 215 -19.41 -1.34 -17.85
N ALA A 216 -20.34 -1.97 -18.55
CA ALA A 216 -21.26 -2.97 -17.97
C ALA A 216 -20.58 -4.32 -17.64
N ASP A 217 -19.27 -4.45 -17.88
CA ASP A 217 -18.51 -5.64 -17.51
C ASP A 217 -18.37 -5.77 -15.98
N TRP A 218 -18.15 -7.00 -15.51
CA TRP A 218 -18.02 -7.34 -14.08
C TRP A 218 -16.85 -6.64 -13.36
N ASN A 219 -15.84 -6.17 -14.09
CA ASN A 219 -14.71 -5.45 -13.53
C ASN A 219 -14.84 -3.94 -13.83
N PRO A 220 -15.18 -3.11 -12.82
CA PRO A 220 -15.56 -1.73 -13.06
C PRO A 220 -14.37 -0.77 -13.16
N TRP A 221 -13.15 -1.27 -13.38
CA TRP A 221 -11.98 -0.42 -13.59
C TRP A 221 -11.14 -0.86 -14.78
N GLU A 222 -10.50 0.13 -15.41
CA GLU A 222 -9.67 -0.06 -16.60
C GLU A 222 -8.32 0.66 -16.46
N VAL A 223 -7.34 0.19 -17.23
CA VAL A 223 -6.03 0.83 -17.39
C VAL A 223 -5.98 1.49 -18.75
N ILE A 224 -5.75 2.79 -18.76
CA ILE A 224 -5.49 3.59 -19.96
C ILE A 224 -3.98 3.76 -20.10
N TYR A 225 -3.47 3.50 -21.30
CA TYR A 225 -2.09 3.70 -21.69
C TYR A 225 -1.93 4.97 -22.52
N PHE A 226 -0.98 5.82 -22.11
CA PHE A 226 -0.56 7.01 -22.80
C PHE A 226 0.84 6.79 -23.39
N PRO A 227 0.93 6.31 -24.64
CA PRO A 227 2.21 6.04 -25.30
C PRO A 227 3.05 7.30 -25.54
N LYS A 228 4.32 7.12 -25.91
CA LYS A 228 5.19 8.24 -26.29
C LYS A 228 4.78 8.82 -27.64
N LYS A 229 4.32 7.97 -28.56
CA LYS A 229 3.76 8.37 -29.86
C LYS A 229 2.32 7.86 -29.96
N GLN A 230 1.42 8.65 -30.55
CA GLN A 230 -0.01 8.31 -30.59
C GLN A 230 -0.29 6.94 -31.23
N VAL A 231 0.47 6.61 -32.28
CA VAL A 231 0.37 5.36 -33.06
C VAL A 231 0.93 4.12 -32.35
N GLU A 232 1.56 4.26 -31.19
CA GLU A 232 2.11 3.10 -30.47
C GLU A 232 0.98 2.37 -29.72
N HIS A 233 0.79 1.09 -30.03
CA HIS A 233 -0.11 0.22 -29.31
C HIS A 233 0.68 -0.83 -28.56
N ASP A 234 0.47 -0.91 -27.25
CA ASP A 234 1.02 -1.96 -26.41
C ASP A 234 -0.11 -2.53 -25.55
N PRO A 235 -0.74 -3.64 -25.98
CA PRO A 235 -1.88 -4.21 -25.27
C PRO A 235 -1.50 -4.71 -23.87
N SER A 236 -0.21 -4.98 -23.60
CA SER A 236 0.25 -5.35 -22.26
C SER A 236 0.19 -4.18 -21.27
N LYS A 237 0.12 -2.94 -21.77
CA LYS A 237 0.06 -1.72 -20.96
C LYS A 237 -1.35 -1.17 -20.78
N GLY A 238 -2.35 -1.79 -21.38
CA GLY A 238 -3.75 -1.37 -21.27
C GLY A 238 -4.29 -0.75 -22.56
N ARG A 239 -5.41 -0.04 -22.45
CA ARG A 239 -6.13 0.55 -23.59
C ARG A 239 -5.44 1.83 -24.04
N ASN A 240 -5.02 1.92 -25.31
CA ASN A 240 -4.46 3.17 -25.85
C ASN A 240 -5.53 4.27 -25.77
N TYR A 241 -5.20 5.39 -25.14
CA TYR A 241 -6.09 6.53 -24.96
C TYR A 241 -6.74 7.03 -26.27
N TRP A 242 -6.01 7.09 -27.37
CA TRP A 242 -6.46 7.70 -28.62
C TRP A 242 -7.59 6.91 -29.30
N ASP A 243 -7.59 5.59 -29.15
CA ASP A 243 -8.60 4.69 -29.73
C ASP A 243 -9.53 4.10 -28.65
N TYR A 244 -9.55 4.70 -27.46
CA TYR A 244 -10.29 4.17 -26.34
C TYR A 244 -11.79 4.49 -26.47
N ARG A 245 -12.63 3.45 -26.52
CA ARG A 245 -14.09 3.57 -26.69
C ARG A 245 -14.79 4.43 -25.63
N PHE A 246 -14.22 4.55 -24.44
CA PHE A 246 -14.79 5.34 -23.32
C PHE A 246 -13.97 6.60 -23.02
N LYS A 247 -13.26 7.13 -24.01
CA LYS A 247 -12.42 8.31 -23.89
C LYS A 247 -13.18 9.49 -23.30
N ASP A 248 -14.36 9.81 -23.81
CA ASP A 248 -15.11 10.99 -23.35
C ASP A 248 -15.59 10.85 -21.89
N GLN A 249 -15.94 9.63 -21.46
CA GLN A 249 -16.27 9.32 -20.07
C GLN A 249 -15.05 9.47 -19.16
N PHE A 250 -13.88 9.02 -19.62
CA PHE A 250 -12.63 9.22 -18.90
C PHE A 250 -12.26 10.71 -18.79
N ASP A 251 -12.36 11.47 -19.88
CA ASP A 251 -12.10 12.91 -19.91
C ASP A 251 -13.02 13.64 -18.91
N GLN A 252 -14.31 13.27 -18.89
CA GLN A 252 -15.28 13.79 -17.93
C GLN A 252 -14.96 13.35 -16.50
N TYR A 253 -14.51 12.12 -16.29
CA TYR A 253 -14.12 11.59 -14.98
C TYR A 253 -12.98 12.40 -14.36
N ILE A 254 -11.89 12.65 -15.11
CA ILE A 254 -10.75 13.43 -14.59
C ILE A 254 -11.10 14.91 -14.40
N LYS A 255 -11.95 15.47 -15.28
CA LYS A 255 -12.43 16.84 -15.15
C LYS A 255 -13.30 17.02 -13.91
N THR A 256 -14.22 16.11 -13.67
CA THR A 256 -15.17 16.20 -12.55
C THR A 256 -14.47 15.96 -11.21
N ASN A 257 -13.63 14.94 -11.14
CA ASN A 257 -13.06 14.50 -9.87
C ASN A 257 -11.78 15.26 -9.51
N LEU A 258 -10.96 15.63 -10.48
CA LEU A 258 -9.64 16.21 -10.24
C LEU A 258 -9.48 17.62 -10.80
N ASN A 259 -10.50 18.15 -11.49
CA ASN A 259 -10.45 19.45 -12.16
C ASN A 259 -9.23 19.59 -13.10
N ILE A 260 -8.87 18.50 -13.78
CA ILE A 260 -7.80 18.47 -14.78
C ILE A 260 -8.34 18.05 -16.14
N THR A 261 -7.53 18.26 -17.17
CA THR A 261 -7.82 17.89 -18.56
C THR A 261 -6.77 16.93 -19.09
N ILE A 262 -7.01 16.37 -20.27
CA ILE A 262 -6.06 15.49 -20.94
C ILE A 262 -4.73 16.17 -21.25
N ASP A 263 -4.73 17.48 -21.51
CA ASP A 263 -3.50 18.25 -21.72
C ASP A 263 -2.56 18.15 -20.50
N HIS A 264 -3.12 18.04 -19.29
CA HIS A 264 -2.33 17.82 -18.08
C HIS A 264 -1.68 16.43 -18.07
N LEU A 265 -2.38 15.40 -18.57
CA LEU A 265 -1.86 14.03 -18.68
C LEU A 265 -0.86 13.86 -19.84
N LEU A 266 -0.80 14.81 -20.78
CA LEU A 266 0.13 14.79 -21.92
C LEU A 266 1.31 15.76 -21.75
N GLY A 267 1.13 16.82 -20.96
CA GLY A 267 2.06 17.94 -20.83
C GLY A 267 3.32 17.67 -19.98
N GLY A 268 4.05 18.76 -19.69
CA GLY A 268 5.36 18.69 -19.02
C GLY A 268 5.33 18.12 -17.60
N LYS A 269 4.18 18.20 -16.90
CA LYS A 269 3.97 17.65 -15.54
C LYS A 269 3.13 16.36 -15.55
N LYS A 270 3.10 15.63 -16.66
CA LYS A 270 2.29 14.41 -16.82
C LYS A 270 2.48 13.37 -15.70
N GLU A 271 3.69 13.20 -15.18
CA GLU A 271 3.96 12.22 -14.10
C GLU A 271 3.20 12.57 -12.81
N LEU A 272 3.15 13.87 -12.45
CA LEU A 272 2.36 14.35 -11.32
C LEU A 272 0.87 14.08 -11.57
N TYR A 273 0.34 14.54 -12.70
CA TYR A 273 -1.10 14.46 -12.97
C TYR A 273 -1.59 13.02 -13.16
N ARG A 274 -0.84 12.16 -13.86
CA ARG A 274 -1.14 10.72 -13.95
C ARG A 274 -1.08 10.07 -12.57
N GLY A 275 -0.11 10.48 -11.74
CA GLY A 275 -0.04 10.07 -10.33
C GLY A 275 -1.27 10.46 -9.54
N LEU A 276 -1.78 11.68 -9.71
CA LEU A 276 -3.03 12.12 -9.05
C LEU A 276 -4.23 11.28 -9.48
N VAL A 277 -4.35 10.92 -10.76
CA VAL A 277 -5.43 10.03 -11.21
C VAL A 277 -5.32 8.65 -10.55
N ASN A 278 -4.13 8.06 -10.50
CA ASN A 278 -3.93 6.77 -9.86
C ASN A 278 -4.16 6.82 -8.34
N ILE A 279 -3.70 7.87 -7.65
CA ILE A 279 -3.97 8.08 -6.22
C ILE A 279 -5.48 8.19 -5.98
N PHE A 280 -6.20 8.95 -6.81
CA PHE A 280 -7.65 9.05 -6.71
C PHE A 280 -8.34 7.69 -6.92
N PHE A 281 -7.87 6.90 -7.89
CA PHE A 281 -8.34 5.54 -8.11
C PHE A 281 -8.21 4.67 -6.84
N PHE A 282 -7.03 4.66 -6.20
CA PHE A 282 -6.81 3.91 -4.96
C PHE A 282 -7.59 4.46 -3.77
N LYS A 283 -7.81 5.78 -3.70
CA LYS A 283 -8.66 6.38 -2.67
C LYS A 283 -10.13 5.96 -2.82
N GLU A 284 -10.62 5.84 -4.05
CA GLU A 284 -11.96 5.30 -4.31
C GLU A 284 -12.01 3.78 -4.09
N MET A 285 -10.92 3.04 -4.35
CA MET A 285 -10.82 1.62 -3.98
C MET A 285 -10.99 1.41 -2.47
N GLU A 286 -10.27 2.19 -1.67
CA GLU A 286 -10.38 2.18 -0.20
C GLU A 286 -11.84 2.34 0.24
N ARG A 287 -12.53 3.34 -0.32
CA ARG A 287 -13.94 3.61 -0.03
C ARG A 287 -14.83 2.44 -0.43
N ARG A 288 -14.76 1.99 -1.69
CA ARG A 288 -15.59 0.90 -2.22
C ARG A 288 -15.41 -0.40 -1.45
N VAL A 289 -14.17 -0.77 -1.10
CA VAL A 289 -13.91 -1.98 -0.31
C VAL A 289 -14.39 -1.81 1.13
N THR A 290 -14.18 -0.65 1.75
CA THR A 290 -14.67 -0.39 3.12
C THR A 290 -16.19 -0.46 3.21
N GLU A 291 -16.90 0.11 2.24
CA GLU A 291 -18.35 0.00 2.14
C GLU A 291 -18.77 -1.46 1.93
N TYR A 292 -18.10 -2.21 1.05
CA TYR A 292 -18.40 -3.63 0.83
C TYR A 292 -18.16 -4.49 2.08
N HIS A 293 -17.07 -4.25 2.82
CA HIS A 293 -16.79 -4.89 4.11
C HIS A 293 -17.90 -4.66 5.12
N ARG A 294 -18.37 -3.41 5.25
CA ARG A 294 -19.41 -3.02 6.20
C ARG A 294 -20.80 -3.49 5.77
N ASP A 295 -21.14 -3.35 4.50
CA ASP A 295 -22.52 -3.48 4.03
C ASP A 295 -22.84 -4.90 3.56
N VAL A 296 -21.85 -5.60 2.97
CA VAL A 296 -22.02 -6.95 2.40
C VAL A 296 -21.38 -8.01 3.28
N LYS A 297 -20.08 -7.88 3.60
CA LYS A 297 -19.36 -8.93 4.33
C LYS A 297 -19.58 -8.90 5.84
N LYS A 298 -19.99 -7.77 6.40
CA LYS A 298 -20.17 -7.54 7.84
C LYS A 298 -18.90 -7.87 8.63
N PHE A 299 -17.72 -7.56 8.08
CA PHE A 299 -16.47 -7.72 8.81
C PHE A 299 -16.42 -6.74 9.98
N ILE A 300 -15.91 -7.23 11.10
CA ILE A 300 -15.70 -6.47 12.32
C ILE A 300 -14.19 -6.31 12.47
N PHE A 301 -13.75 -5.08 12.67
CA PHE A 301 -12.36 -4.75 12.96
C PHE A 301 -12.30 -4.20 14.38
N PRO A 302 -11.30 -4.60 15.20
CA PRO A 302 -10.99 -3.91 16.45
C PRO A 302 -10.84 -2.41 16.25
N GLU A 303 -11.28 -1.64 17.25
CA GLU A 303 -11.15 -0.17 17.31
C GLU A 303 -9.68 0.26 17.37
#